data_AF-A0A1G2VSH9-F1
#
_entry.id   AF-A0A1G2VSH9-F1
#
_cell.length_a   1.000
_cell.length_b   1.000
_cell.length_c   1.000
_cell.angle_alpha   90.00
_cell.angle_beta   90.00
_cell.angle_gamma   90.00
#
_symmetry.space_group_name_H-M   'P 1'
#
loop_
_entity.id
_entity.type
_entity.pdbx_description
1 polymer ?
#
loop_
_entity_poly.entity_id
_entity_poly.type
_entity_poly.pdbx_seq_one_letter_code
_entity_poly.pdbx_strand_id
1 'polypeptide(L)'
;MIDQYHESSFTPSRRKDIAIDQILGVQEETKQKFIAHFKKQFKAQDRLSYEGEKSSLELEIINEVLHYLPGFLGGYGITHRSFTEQNIHTFDENQLPENERDQRAPENIPAEYFNVAQGARIPSLKRVLEFAHHVAHELLHGTSYVAITGDLKEKNFTFSAQRGGLQTMGLDPEGNPFAYFHKLNEAIIEELTIRFDRGFFSRIPALAAAVKERDQFMQVYPLDPRVSGEIARAQQLGPQTWSVEGFPYVTERFELYPLIHDLFAKNRSTFSSPEEVFQVFVRATFTGKNLELADLVESTYGNGAFYKLGAKTGKKLPR
;
A
#
# COMPACT_ATOMS: atom_id res chain seq x y z
N MET A 1 21.02 -5.34 7.28
CA MET A 1 21.02 -3.87 7.08
C MET A 1 19.67 -3.23 7.47
N ILE A 2 19.00 -3.71 8.54
CA ILE A 2 17.77 -3.08 9.08
C ILE A 2 18.06 -2.34 10.40
N ASP A 3 19.21 -2.60 11.04
CA ASP A 3 19.61 -2.02 12.33
C ASP A 3 20.04 -0.55 12.32
N GLN A 4 19.93 0.16 11.19
CA GLN A 4 20.37 1.56 11.07
C GLN A 4 19.25 2.60 11.10
N TYR A 5 17.99 2.21 11.34
CA TYR A 5 16.96 3.17 11.72
C TYR A 5 17.13 3.57 13.18
N HIS A 6 18.24 4.26 13.47
CA HIS A 6 18.38 5.03 14.69
C HIS A 6 17.21 6.00 14.78
N GLU A 7 16.63 6.14 15.97
CA GLU A 7 15.68 7.19 16.34
C GLU A 7 16.31 8.57 16.16
N SER A 8 16.57 8.97 14.90
CA SER A 8 16.98 10.32 14.58
C SER A 8 15.81 11.20 14.96
N SER A 9 16.07 12.25 15.76
CA SER A 9 15.09 13.23 16.22
C SER A 9 14.20 13.70 15.06
N PHE A 10 13.03 13.07 14.94
CA PHE A 10 12.09 13.31 13.86
C PHE A 10 11.47 14.68 14.07
N THR A 11 11.88 15.65 13.26
CA THR A 11 11.16 16.92 13.14
C THR A 11 9.86 16.64 12.39
N PRO A 12 8.66 16.84 12.98
CA PRO A 12 7.42 16.46 12.32
C PRO A 12 7.25 17.20 11.00
N SER A 13 7.34 16.47 9.89
CA SER A 13 6.86 16.96 8.59
C SER A 13 5.39 17.40 8.76
N ARG A 14 5.00 18.48 8.08
CA ARG A 14 3.64 19.05 8.15
C ARG A 14 2.59 17.95 7.88
N ARG A 15 1.86 17.53 8.91
CA ARG A 15 0.79 16.54 8.81
C ARG A 15 -0.29 17.00 7.83
N LYS A 16 -0.81 16.06 7.04
CA LYS A 16 -1.94 16.32 6.12
C LYS A 16 -3.22 15.75 6.72
N ASP A 17 -4.26 16.58 6.73
CA ASP A 17 -5.60 16.25 7.26
C ASP A 17 -6.56 15.68 6.20
N ILE A 18 -6.04 15.30 5.03
CA ILE A 18 -6.72 14.60 3.93
C ILE A 18 -5.71 13.66 3.25
N ALA A 19 -6.20 12.56 2.68
CA ALA A 19 -5.39 11.66 1.86
C ALA A 19 -5.19 12.18 0.42
N ILE A 20 -6.10 13.03 -0.08
CA ILE A 20 -6.02 13.61 -1.43
C ILE A 20 -4.90 14.65 -1.54
N ASP A 21 -4.00 14.48 -2.52
CA ASP A 21 -2.93 15.45 -2.80
C ASP A 21 -3.31 16.46 -3.86
N GLN A 22 -4.02 16.02 -4.89
CA GLN A 22 -4.33 16.84 -6.04
C GLN A 22 -5.76 16.63 -6.53
N ILE A 23 -6.40 17.75 -6.88
CA ILE A 23 -7.69 17.78 -7.57
C ILE A 23 -7.44 18.44 -8.93
N LEU A 24 -7.70 17.71 -10.00
CA LEU A 24 -7.36 18.06 -11.38
C LEU A 24 -8.58 18.55 -12.15
N GLY A 25 -8.40 19.54 -13.03
CA GLY A 25 -9.43 19.96 -14.00
C GLY A 25 -10.66 20.65 -13.41
N VAL A 26 -10.61 21.08 -12.15
CA VAL A 26 -11.74 21.69 -11.43
C VAL A 26 -11.47 23.17 -11.16
N GLN A 27 -12.50 24.01 -11.30
CA GLN A 27 -12.43 25.44 -10.94
C GLN A 27 -12.11 25.63 -9.46
N GLU A 28 -11.37 26.68 -9.11
CA GLU A 28 -10.82 26.87 -7.76
C GLU A 28 -11.91 26.90 -6.67
N GLU A 29 -13.06 27.54 -6.92
CA GLU A 29 -14.18 27.55 -5.98
C GLU A 29 -14.70 26.13 -5.68
N THR A 30 -14.89 25.32 -6.72
CA THR A 30 -15.33 23.92 -6.58
C THR A 30 -14.26 23.06 -5.92
N LYS A 31 -12.98 23.30 -6.23
CA LYS A 31 -11.85 22.63 -5.58
C LYS A 31 -11.82 22.88 -4.07
N GLN A 32 -12.08 24.10 -3.62
CA GLN A 32 -12.16 24.40 -2.18
C GLN A 32 -13.34 23.67 -1.50
N LYS A 33 -14.49 23.57 -2.18
CA LYS A 33 -15.63 22.77 -1.70
C LYS A 33 -15.27 21.29 -1.58
N PHE A 34 -14.52 20.75 -2.55
CA PHE A 34 -14.04 19.37 -2.50
C PHE A 34 -13.06 19.15 -1.34
N ILE A 35 -12.09 20.05 -1.15
CA ILE A 35 -11.15 19.98 -0.01
C ILE A 35 -11.90 19.99 1.31
N ALA A 36 -12.91 20.86 1.47
CA ALA A 36 -13.73 20.90 2.68
C ALA A 36 -14.51 19.59 2.89
N HIS A 37 -15.09 19.03 1.82
CA HIS A 37 -15.77 17.74 1.84
C HIS A 37 -14.83 16.61 2.29
N PHE A 38 -13.66 16.47 1.65
CA PHE A 38 -12.69 15.43 2.00
C PHE A 38 -12.13 15.61 3.41
N LYS A 39 -11.89 16.85 3.88
CA LYS A 39 -11.48 17.10 5.28
C LYS A 39 -12.53 16.61 6.27
N LYS A 40 -13.81 16.88 5.99
CA LYS A 40 -14.90 16.40 6.83
C LYS A 40 -14.95 14.88 6.82
N GLN A 41 -14.90 14.26 5.64
CA GLN A 41 -14.97 12.82 5.49
C GLN A 41 -13.80 12.10 6.14
N PHE A 42 -12.56 12.59 5.96
CA PHE A 42 -11.34 12.03 6.54
C PHE A 42 -11.41 11.99 8.08
N LYS A 43 -12.04 13.00 8.69
CA LYS A 43 -12.20 13.10 10.14
C LYS A 43 -13.42 12.36 10.69
N ALA A 44 -14.51 12.29 9.93
CA ALA A 44 -15.76 11.70 10.39
C ALA A 44 -15.80 10.19 10.22
N GLN A 45 -15.25 9.68 9.10
CA GLN A 45 -15.23 8.27 8.71
C GLN A 45 -16.52 7.53 9.11
N ASP A 46 -17.63 7.93 8.49
CA ASP A 46 -18.93 7.33 8.75
C ASP A 46 -18.85 5.81 8.62
N ARG A 47 -19.36 5.09 9.63
CA ARG A 47 -19.31 3.63 9.67
C ARG A 47 -20.05 3.01 8.49
N LEU A 48 -19.48 1.92 7.98
CA LEU A 48 -20.15 1.13 6.95
C LEU A 48 -21.30 0.33 7.59
N SER A 49 -22.35 0.03 6.82
CA SER A 49 -23.52 -0.70 7.33
C SER A 49 -23.21 -2.12 7.81
N TYR A 50 -22.10 -2.69 7.35
CA TYR A 50 -21.59 -4.02 7.71
C TYR A 50 -20.30 -3.95 8.56
N GLU A 51 -19.92 -2.76 9.06
CA GLU A 51 -18.76 -2.62 9.93
C GLU A 51 -19.09 -3.10 11.37
N GLY A 52 -18.38 -4.15 11.79
CA GLY A 52 -18.45 -4.66 13.16
C GLY A 52 -17.72 -3.77 14.16
N GLU A 53 -18.00 -3.95 15.45
CA GLU A 53 -17.15 -3.38 16.50
C GLU A 53 -15.76 -3.99 16.43
N LYS A 54 -14.73 -3.15 16.44
CA LYS A 54 -13.34 -3.60 16.55
C LYS A 54 -13.12 -4.20 17.93
N SER A 55 -12.54 -5.40 17.98
CA SER A 55 -12.06 -6.01 19.21
C SER A 55 -10.92 -5.19 19.82
N SER A 56 -10.67 -5.38 21.12
CA SER A 56 -9.53 -4.74 21.80
C SER A 56 -8.19 -5.09 21.17
N LEU A 57 -8.04 -6.34 20.69
CA LEU A 57 -6.84 -6.81 20.01
C LEU A 57 -6.66 -6.15 18.63
N GLU A 58 -7.73 -5.98 17.86
CA GLU A 58 -7.68 -5.23 16.60
C GLU A 58 -7.27 -3.77 16.82
N LEU A 59 -7.85 -3.11 17.84
CA LEU A 59 -7.49 -1.74 18.19
C LEU A 59 -6.03 -1.62 18.64
N GLU A 60 -5.51 -2.57 19.42
CA GLU A 60 -4.10 -2.60 19.81
C GLU A 60 -3.20 -2.67 18.57
N ILE A 61 -3.45 -3.62 17.66
CA ILE A 61 -2.65 -3.78 16.44
C ILE A 61 -2.73 -2.53 15.56
N ILE A 62 -3.95 -2.00 15.33
CA ILE A 62 -4.16 -0.79 14.52
C ILE A 62 -3.36 0.39 15.10
N ASN A 63 -3.46 0.62 16.41
CA ASN A 63 -2.82 1.76 17.06
C ASN A 63 -1.29 1.64 17.04
N GLU A 64 -0.74 0.44 17.21
CA GLU A 64 0.70 0.22 17.12
C GLU A 64 1.23 0.39 15.69
N VAL A 65 0.50 -0.08 14.66
CA VAL A 65 0.86 0.20 13.26
C VAL A 65 0.83 1.70 12.98
N LEU A 66 -0.21 2.41 13.40
CA LEU A 66 -0.32 3.87 13.28
C LEU A 66 0.80 4.60 14.03
N HIS A 67 1.28 4.05 15.14
CA HIS A 67 2.39 4.60 15.92
C HIS A 67 3.72 4.51 15.17
N TYR A 68 4.07 3.36 14.59
CA TYR A 68 5.36 3.16 13.92
C TYR A 68 5.40 3.70 12.48
N LEU A 69 4.27 3.75 11.78
CA LEU A 69 4.18 4.13 10.36
C LEU A 69 4.83 5.50 10.04
N PRO A 70 4.62 6.58 10.82
CA PRO A 70 5.28 7.86 10.57
C PRO A 70 6.80 7.79 10.58
N GLY A 71 7.39 7.05 11.53
CA GLY A 71 8.84 6.88 11.64
C GLY A 71 9.40 6.08 10.46
N PHE A 72 8.72 5.00 10.09
CA PHE A 72 9.06 4.20 8.91
C PHE A 72 9.06 5.03 7.62
N LEU A 73 7.98 5.77 7.36
CA LEU A 73 7.86 6.65 6.19
C LEU A 73 8.85 7.82 6.22
N GLY A 74 9.15 8.34 7.41
CA GLY A 74 10.18 9.36 7.61
C GLY A 74 11.56 8.91 7.14
N GLY A 75 11.88 7.62 7.27
CA GLY A 75 13.10 7.01 6.75
C GLY A 75 13.26 7.08 5.22
N TYR A 76 12.15 7.28 4.49
CA TYR A 76 12.13 7.47 3.04
C TYR A 76 11.89 8.94 2.63
N GLY A 77 11.89 9.88 3.59
CA GLY A 77 11.57 11.29 3.36
C GLY A 77 10.10 11.54 2.98
N ILE A 78 9.19 10.62 3.33
CA ILE A 78 7.77 10.71 3.00
C ILE A 78 7.02 11.43 4.12
N THR A 79 6.13 12.35 3.75
CA THR A 79 5.20 12.97 4.69
C THR A 79 4.02 12.03 4.95
N HIS A 80 3.77 11.71 6.22
CA HIS A 80 2.67 10.84 6.63
C HIS A 80 1.33 11.59 6.74
N ARG A 81 0.23 10.82 6.73
CA ARG A 81 -1.13 11.30 7.01
C ARG A 81 -1.46 11.08 8.48
N SER A 82 -2.39 11.88 9.01
CA SER A 82 -2.90 11.74 10.38
C SER A 82 -4.01 10.69 10.47
N PHE A 83 -3.76 9.47 9.99
CA PHE A 83 -4.74 8.39 10.13
C PHE A 83 -5.01 8.09 11.61
N THR A 84 -6.25 7.72 11.90
CA THR A 84 -6.73 7.25 13.20
C THR A 84 -7.38 5.90 13.01
N GLU A 85 -7.70 5.20 14.10
CA GLU A 85 -8.44 3.94 14.08
C GLU A 85 -9.81 4.04 13.40
N GLN A 86 -10.38 5.26 13.30
CA GLN A 86 -11.63 5.53 12.59
C GLN A 86 -11.47 5.40 11.07
N ASN A 87 -10.24 5.59 10.53
CA ASN A 87 -9.96 5.43 9.10
C ASN A 87 -9.78 3.96 8.68
N ILE A 88 -9.83 3.02 9.62
CA ILE A 88 -9.75 1.59 9.34
C ILE A 88 -11.12 0.99 9.64
N HIS A 89 -11.80 0.42 8.66
CA HIS A 89 -13.09 -0.22 8.80
C HIS A 89 -12.92 -1.74 8.80
N THR A 90 -13.32 -2.40 9.87
CA THR A 90 -13.22 -3.86 10.00
C THR A 90 -14.57 -4.52 9.71
N PHE A 91 -14.59 -5.58 8.93
CA PHE A 91 -15.83 -6.27 8.57
C PHE A 91 -15.70 -7.79 8.60
N ASP A 92 -16.79 -8.48 8.94
CA ASP A 92 -16.89 -9.92 8.73
C ASP A 92 -17.25 -10.19 7.26
N GLU A 93 -16.40 -10.91 6.54
CA GLU A 93 -16.59 -11.25 5.13
C GLU A 93 -17.94 -11.95 4.87
N ASN A 94 -18.45 -12.70 5.86
CA ASN A 94 -19.74 -13.38 5.73
C ASN A 94 -20.93 -12.40 5.76
N GLN A 95 -20.72 -11.19 6.26
CA GLN A 95 -21.73 -10.13 6.36
C GLN A 95 -21.69 -9.15 5.19
N LEU A 96 -20.73 -9.31 4.27
CA LEU A 96 -20.70 -8.49 3.06
C LEU A 96 -21.95 -8.72 2.19
N PRO A 97 -22.48 -7.66 1.57
CA PRO A 97 -23.50 -7.77 0.53
C PRO A 97 -23.05 -8.72 -0.60
N GLU A 98 -23.98 -9.48 -1.18
CA GLU A 98 -23.68 -10.49 -2.21
C GLU A 98 -22.92 -9.89 -3.42
N ASN A 99 -23.32 -8.71 -3.87
CA ASN A 99 -22.64 -7.99 -4.95
C ASN A 99 -21.19 -7.61 -4.60
N GLU A 100 -20.90 -7.31 -3.32
CA GLU A 100 -19.52 -7.04 -2.87
C GLU A 100 -18.71 -8.34 -2.74
N ARG A 101 -19.34 -9.44 -2.34
CA ARG A 101 -18.69 -10.77 -2.29
C ARG A 101 -18.32 -11.26 -3.69
N ASP A 102 -19.23 -11.14 -4.65
CA ASP A 102 -19.02 -11.59 -6.04
C ASP A 102 -17.92 -10.79 -6.75
N GLN A 103 -17.83 -9.49 -6.47
CA GLN A 103 -16.75 -8.63 -7.00
C GLN A 103 -15.38 -8.97 -6.42
N ARG A 104 -15.33 -9.53 -5.20
CA ARG A 104 -14.09 -9.93 -4.52
C ARG A 104 -13.64 -11.34 -4.87
N ALA A 105 -14.56 -12.24 -5.21
CA ALA A 105 -14.30 -13.65 -5.54
C ALA A 105 -13.26 -13.90 -6.66
N PRO A 106 -13.17 -13.10 -7.75
CA PRO A 106 -12.19 -13.36 -8.81
C PRO A 106 -10.77 -12.89 -8.48
N GLU A 107 -10.58 -12.02 -7.49
CA GLU A 107 -9.27 -11.40 -7.22
C GLU A 107 -8.72 -11.65 -5.82
N ASN A 108 -9.49 -12.25 -4.90
CA ASN A 108 -9.05 -12.59 -3.54
C ASN A 108 -8.36 -11.40 -2.84
N ILE A 109 -8.91 -10.18 -2.99
CA ILE A 109 -8.38 -9.00 -2.31
C ILE A 109 -9.17 -8.82 -1.00
N PRO A 110 -8.66 -9.31 0.15
CA PRO A 110 -9.35 -9.22 1.44
C PRO A 110 -9.47 -7.76 1.89
N ALA A 111 -8.43 -6.95 1.69
CA ALA A 111 -8.35 -5.58 2.18
C ALA A 111 -8.17 -4.57 1.04
N GLU A 112 -8.70 -3.35 1.21
CA GLU A 112 -8.58 -2.29 0.20
C GLU A 112 -8.63 -0.91 0.84
N TYR A 113 -7.77 0.00 0.37
CA TYR A 113 -7.84 1.43 0.64
C TYR A 113 -8.70 2.16 -0.39
N PHE A 114 -9.78 2.79 0.06
CA PHE A 114 -10.69 3.55 -0.81
C PHE A 114 -10.28 5.02 -0.86
N ASN A 115 -9.61 5.43 -1.93
CA ASN A 115 -9.11 6.80 -2.10
C ASN A 115 -10.17 7.90 -1.88
N VAL A 116 -11.40 7.72 -2.38
CA VAL A 116 -12.48 8.70 -2.24
C VAL A 116 -13.05 8.70 -0.81
N ALA A 117 -13.20 7.53 -0.19
CA ALA A 117 -13.66 7.45 1.20
C ALA A 117 -12.57 7.83 2.22
N GLN A 118 -11.31 7.78 1.79
CA GLN A 118 -10.10 8.01 2.57
C GLN A 118 -9.98 7.08 3.79
N GLY A 119 -10.42 5.84 3.62
CA GLY A 119 -10.40 4.80 4.65
C GLY A 119 -10.04 3.44 4.08
N ALA A 120 -9.43 2.60 4.91
CA ALA A 120 -9.13 1.21 4.62
C ALA A 120 -10.31 0.32 5.01
N ARG A 121 -10.65 -0.68 4.21
CA ARG A 121 -11.55 -1.77 4.61
C ARG A 121 -10.74 -3.03 4.76
N ILE A 122 -10.82 -3.67 5.92
CA ILE A 122 -10.00 -4.82 6.27
C ILE A 122 -10.89 -5.91 6.86
N PRO A 123 -10.73 -7.19 6.50
CA PRO A 123 -11.48 -8.25 7.15
C PRO A 123 -11.16 -8.29 8.64
N SER A 124 -12.17 -8.57 9.46
CA SER A 124 -11.99 -8.72 10.90
C SER A 124 -10.95 -9.80 11.21
N LEU A 125 -10.26 -9.57 12.32
CA LEU A 125 -9.14 -10.37 12.78
C LEU A 125 -9.49 -11.86 12.87
N LYS A 126 -8.95 -12.65 11.94
CA LYS A 126 -8.88 -14.12 12.02
C LYS A 126 -7.49 -14.60 12.42
N ARG A 127 -6.45 -13.87 12.00
CA ARG A 127 -5.03 -14.18 12.24
C ARG A 127 -4.25 -12.89 12.43
N VAL A 128 -3.48 -12.79 13.52
CA VAL A 128 -2.86 -11.54 13.98
C VAL A 128 -1.83 -10.94 13.01
N LEU A 129 -0.95 -11.75 12.44
CA LEU A 129 0.06 -11.26 11.48
C LEU A 129 -0.57 -10.83 10.16
N GLU A 130 -1.54 -11.59 9.67
CA GLU A 130 -2.26 -11.27 8.44
C GLU A 130 -3.06 -9.96 8.59
N PHE A 131 -3.75 -9.79 9.71
CA PHE A 131 -4.46 -8.54 10.01
C PHE A 131 -3.51 -7.34 10.11
N ALA A 132 -2.40 -7.48 10.84
CA ALA A 132 -1.38 -6.42 10.93
C ALA A 132 -0.78 -6.07 9.56
N HIS A 133 -0.53 -7.10 8.72
CA HIS A 133 -0.06 -6.92 7.35
C HIS A 133 -1.06 -6.11 6.52
N HIS A 134 -2.34 -6.49 6.52
CA HIS A 134 -3.39 -5.75 5.81
C HIS A 134 -3.48 -4.29 6.30
N VAL A 135 -3.42 -4.06 7.62
CA VAL A 135 -3.45 -2.69 8.17
C VAL A 135 -2.27 -1.88 7.64
N ALA A 136 -1.05 -2.42 7.70
CA ALA A 136 0.13 -1.72 7.19
C ALA A 136 0.06 -1.48 5.68
N HIS A 137 -0.33 -2.48 4.90
CA HIS A 137 -0.45 -2.42 3.44
C HIS A 137 -1.44 -1.34 2.99
N GLU A 138 -2.66 -1.35 3.54
CA GLU A 138 -3.68 -0.38 3.16
C GLU A 138 -3.37 1.04 3.63
N LEU A 139 -2.69 1.19 4.78
CA LEU A 139 -2.25 2.52 5.22
C LEU A 139 -1.09 3.06 4.40
N LEU A 140 -0.23 2.19 3.84
CA LEU A 140 0.79 2.59 2.87
C LEU A 140 0.13 3.06 1.56
N HIS A 141 -0.89 2.35 1.07
CA HIS A 141 -1.74 2.82 -0.04
C HIS A 141 -2.37 4.19 0.29
N GLY A 142 -2.97 4.32 1.47
CA GLY A 142 -3.59 5.58 1.90
C GLY A 142 -2.63 6.74 2.11
N THR A 143 -1.34 6.45 2.30
CA THR A 143 -0.30 7.48 2.39
C THR A 143 0.31 7.82 1.04
N SER A 144 0.14 6.96 0.04
CA SER A 144 0.62 7.18 -1.32
C SER A 144 0.00 8.42 -1.97
N TYR A 145 0.57 8.85 -3.10
CA TYR A 145 0.08 10.03 -3.80
C TYR A 145 -1.31 9.78 -4.39
N VAL A 146 -2.28 10.65 -4.09
CA VAL A 146 -3.63 10.53 -4.64
C VAL A 146 -4.01 11.77 -5.44
N ALA A 147 -4.35 11.57 -6.72
CA ALA A 147 -4.95 12.58 -7.57
C ALA A 147 -6.34 12.17 -8.03
N ILE A 148 -7.29 13.08 -7.89
CA ILE A 148 -8.69 12.88 -8.29
C ILE A 148 -9.12 13.98 -9.26
N THR A 149 -10.18 13.69 -10.01
CA THR A 149 -10.99 14.68 -10.71
C THR A 149 -12.43 14.56 -10.22
N GLY A 150 -13.26 15.54 -10.51
CA GLY A 150 -14.67 15.47 -10.16
C GLY A 150 -15.50 16.62 -10.69
N ASP A 151 -16.80 16.52 -10.49
CA ASP A 151 -17.78 17.54 -10.85
C ASP A 151 -18.79 17.74 -9.72
N LEU A 152 -19.37 18.94 -9.65
CA LEU A 152 -20.42 19.32 -8.71
C LEU A 152 -21.72 19.57 -9.50
N LYS A 153 -22.60 18.58 -9.51
CA LYS A 153 -23.92 18.68 -10.17
C LYS A 153 -25.03 18.69 -9.14
N GLU A 154 -25.85 19.74 -9.13
CA GLU A 154 -27.06 19.82 -8.30
C GLU A 154 -26.84 19.50 -6.81
N LYS A 155 -25.67 19.90 -6.26
CA LYS A 155 -25.18 19.64 -4.90
C LYS A 155 -24.61 18.23 -4.62
N ASN A 156 -24.58 17.36 -5.62
CA ASN A 156 -23.92 16.07 -5.53
C ASN A 156 -22.50 16.14 -6.09
N PHE A 157 -21.56 15.64 -5.30
CA PHE A 157 -20.19 15.47 -5.75
C PHE A 157 -20.04 14.15 -6.50
N THR A 158 -19.39 14.21 -7.65
CA THR A 158 -18.93 13.02 -8.36
C THR A 158 -17.41 13.06 -8.44
N PHE A 159 -16.76 11.95 -8.14
CA PHE A 159 -15.30 11.86 -8.10
C PHE A 159 -14.83 10.64 -8.87
N SER A 160 -13.68 10.79 -9.53
CA SER A 160 -12.96 9.67 -10.12
C SER A 160 -11.49 9.78 -9.74
N ALA A 161 -10.94 8.69 -9.21
CA ALA A 161 -9.50 8.57 -9.05
C ALA A 161 -8.84 8.66 -10.43
N GLN A 162 -7.89 9.57 -10.57
CA GLN A 162 -7.02 9.64 -11.75
C GLN A 162 -5.72 8.91 -11.48
N ARG A 163 -5.27 8.92 -10.21
CA ARG A 163 -4.03 8.31 -9.79
C ARG A 163 -4.06 7.94 -8.30
N GLY A 164 -3.49 6.78 -7.98
CA GLY A 164 -3.20 6.35 -6.62
C GLY A 164 -1.82 5.69 -6.60
N GLY A 165 -0.89 6.23 -5.84
CA GLY A 165 0.50 5.81 -5.87
C GLY A 165 1.15 6.01 -7.24
N LEU A 166 1.74 4.94 -7.78
CA LEU A 166 2.27 4.89 -9.14
C LEU A 166 1.17 4.60 -10.18
N GLN A 167 0.08 3.96 -9.76
CA GLN A 167 -1.01 3.56 -10.64
C GLN A 167 -1.75 4.77 -11.22
N THR A 168 -1.98 4.76 -12.53
CA THR A 168 -2.68 5.83 -13.27
C THR A 168 -3.86 5.25 -14.03
N MET A 169 -5.03 5.87 -13.86
CA MET A 169 -6.26 5.49 -14.55
C MET A 169 -6.31 6.12 -15.95
N GLY A 170 -6.73 5.35 -16.94
CA GLY A 170 -6.85 5.80 -18.32
C GLY A 170 -7.60 4.80 -19.18
N LEU A 171 -7.34 4.84 -20.48
CA LEU A 171 -7.87 3.90 -21.46
C LEU A 171 -6.73 3.08 -22.07
N ASP A 172 -6.99 1.80 -22.37
CA ASP A 172 -6.13 0.98 -23.23
C ASP A 172 -6.27 1.42 -24.71
N PRO A 173 -5.43 0.91 -25.64
CA PRO A 173 -5.53 1.25 -27.07
C PRO A 173 -6.88 0.91 -27.71
N GLU A 174 -7.64 -0.01 -27.11
CA GLU A 174 -8.98 -0.39 -27.54
C GLU A 174 -10.10 0.48 -26.91
N GLY A 175 -9.72 1.48 -26.09
CA GLY A 175 -10.66 2.41 -25.45
C GLY A 175 -11.34 1.86 -24.20
N ASN A 176 -10.85 0.77 -23.60
CA ASN A 176 -11.39 0.22 -22.35
C ASN A 176 -10.72 0.85 -21.12
N PRO A 177 -11.44 0.99 -20.00
CA PRO A 177 -10.85 1.41 -18.72
C PRO A 177 -9.65 0.54 -18.33
N PHE A 178 -8.54 1.21 -18.03
CA PHE A 178 -7.27 0.55 -17.73
C PHE A 178 -6.50 1.28 -16.62
N ALA A 179 -5.94 0.50 -15.69
CA ALA A 179 -5.07 0.98 -14.63
C ALA A 179 -3.62 0.67 -14.98
N TYR A 180 -2.89 1.65 -15.52
CA TYR A 180 -1.47 1.52 -15.82
C TYR A 180 -0.66 1.42 -14.52
N PHE A 181 0.41 0.62 -14.53
CA PHE A 181 1.30 0.38 -13.38
C PHE A 181 0.66 -0.28 -12.16
N HIS A 182 -0.56 -0.83 -12.25
CA HIS A 182 -1.25 -1.46 -11.12
C HIS A 182 -0.39 -2.51 -10.38
N LYS A 183 0.15 -3.50 -11.11
CA LYS A 183 0.97 -4.57 -10.53
C LYS A 183 2.24 -4.04 -9.87
N LEU A 184 2.87 -3.07 -10.53
CA LEU A 184 4.10 -2.46 -10.04
C LEU A 184 3.82 -1.62 -8.78
N ASN A 185 2.67 -0.96 -8.71
CA ASN A 185 2.22 -0.24 -7.52
C ASN A 185 2.03 -1.20 -6.34
N GLU A 186 1.30 -2.30 -6.51
CA GLU A 186 1.14 -3.32 -5.46
C GLU A 186 2.49 -3.91 -5.03
N ALA A 187 3.39 -4.21 -5.97
CA ALA A 187 4.73 -4.73 -5.63
C ALA A 187 5.53 -3.77 -4.76
N ILE A 188 5.48 -2.46 -5.03
CA ILE A 188 6.20 -1.44 -4.25
C ILE A 188 5.60 -1.32 -2.86
N ILE A 189 4.27 -1.27 -2.75
CA ILE A 189 3.57 -1.17 -1.47
C ILE A 189 3.83 -2.41 -0.63
N GLU A 190 3.72 -3.60 -1.23
CA GLU A 190 3.96 -4.86 -0.55
C GLU A 190 5.42 -5.01 -0.09
N GLU A 191 6.41 -4.62 -0.91
CA GLU A 191 7.81 -4.62 -0.48
C GLU A 191 8.04 -3.68 0.71
N LEU A 192 7.36 -2.52 0.74
CA LEU A 192 7.39 -1.63 1.91
C LEU A 192 6.67 -2.24 3.12
N THR A 193 5.56 -2.96 2.92
CA THR A 193 4.86 -3.68 3.99
C THR A 193 5.76 -4.74 4.62
N ILE A 194 6.49 -5.53 3.81
CA ILE A 194 7.47 -6.51 4.29
C ILE A 194 8.58 -5.84 5.11
N ARG A 195 9.10 -4.72 4.62
CA ARG A 195 10.14 -3.95 5.34
C ARG A 195 9.59 -3.39 6.66
N PHE A 196 8.34 -2.97 6.69
CA PHE A 196 7.65 -2.54 7.90
C PHE A 196 7.50 -3.69 8.90
N ASP A 197 7.00 -4.86 8.46
CA ASP A 197 6.90 -6.07 9.28
C ASP A 197 8.25 -6.38 9.94
N ARG A 198 9.30 -6.54 9.13
CA ARG A 198 10.65 -6.90 9.60
C ARG A 198 11.23 -5.88 10.56
N GLY A 199 10.87 -4.59 10.42
CA GLY A 199 11.35 -3.53 11.28
C GLY A 199 10.59 -3.40 12.61
N PHE A 200 9.28 -3.68 12.61
CA PHE A 200 8.39 -3.24 13.68
C PHE A 200 7.47 -4.31 14.26
N PHE A 201 7.09 -5.39 13.54
CA PHE A 201 6.11 -6.34 14.07
C PHE A 201 6.60 -7.06 15.33
N SER A 202 7.90 -7.32 15.46
CA SER A 202 8.48 -7.88 16.69
C SER A 202 8.39 -6.95 17.90
N ARG A 203 8.12 -5.66 17.68
CA ARG A 203 7.97 -4.64 18.72
C ARG A 203 6.51 -4.44 19.15
N ILE A 204 5.56 -5.00 18.41
CA ILE A 204 4.12 -4.91 18.70
C ILE A 204 3.76 -6.05 19.66
N PRO A 205 3.37 -5.77 20.93
CA PRO A 205 3.12 -6.82 21.93
C PRO A 205 2.08 -7.85 21.48
N ALA A 206 0.96 -7.40 20.89
CA ALA A 206 -0.06 -8.26 20.31
C ALA A 206 0.45 -9.28 19.26
N LEU A 207 1.58 -9.00 18.60
CA LEU A 207 2.13 -9.85 17.53
C LEU A 207 3.28 -10.74 18.02
N ALA A 208 3.82 -10.50 19.21
CA ALA A 208 5.07 -11.10 19.69
C ALA A 208 5.07 -12.64 19.63
N ALA A 209 3.97 -13.28 20.02
CA ALA A 209 3.86 -14.73 19.99
C ALA A 209 3.90 -15.28 18.55
N ALA A 210 3.16 -14.66 17.63
CA ALA A 210 3.09 -15.10 16.23
C ALA A 210 4.40 -14.82 15.47
N VAL A 211 5.05 -13.68 15.74
CA VAL A 211 6.39 -13.39 15.20
C VAL A 211 7.40 -14.43 15.70
N LYS A 212 7.40 -14.74 16.99
CA LYS A 212 8.29 -15.75 17.56
C LYS A 212 8.07 -17.11 16.92
N GLU A 213 6.82 -17.52 16.70
CA GLU A 213 6.47 -18.78 16.05
C GLU A 213 6.96 -18.83 14.59
N ARG A 214 6.79 -17.73 13.83
CA ARG A 214 7.37 -17.56 12.48
C ARG A 214 8.89 -17.69 12.49
N ASP A 215 9.56 -17.03 13.44
CA ASP A 215 11.03 -17.04 13.53
C ASP A 215 11.56 -18.42 13.93
N GLN A 216 10.86 -19.12 14.83
CA GLN A 216 11.19 -20.51 15.19
C GLN A 216 11.08 -21.45 13.99
N PHE A 217 10.03 -21.31 13.17
CA PHE A 217 9.91 -22.08 11.94
C PHE A 217 11.14 -21.89 11.02
N MET A 218 11.56 -20.63 10.81
CA MET A 218 12.73 -20.32 9.97
C MET A 218 14.06 -20.87 10.54
N GLN A 219 14.16 -21.03 11.86
CA GLN A 219 15.34 -21.62 12.51
C GLN A 219 15.38 -23.16 12.39
N VAL A 220 14.21 -23.81 12.53
CA VAL A 220 14.10 -25.28 12.48
C VAL A 220 14.19 -25.80 11.04
N TYR A 221 13.66 -25.05 10.09
CA TYR A 221 13.70 -25.37 8.67
C TYR A 221 14.61 -24.36 7.96
N PRO A 222 15.91 -24.64 7.81
CA PRO A 222 16.82 -23.76 7.09
C PRO A 222 16.42 -23.76 5.60
N LEU A 223 15.67 -22.74 5.21
CA LEU A 223 15.27 -22.51 3.83
C LEU A 223 16.37 -21.74 3.10
N ASP A 224 16.35 -21.81 1.78
CA ASP A 224 17.13 -20.87 0.95
C ASP A 224 16.80 -19.43 1.37
N PRO A 225 17.76 -18.52 1.52
CA PRO A 225 17.50 -17.14 1.92
C PRO A 225 16.45 -16.41 1.06
N ARG A 226 16.33 -16.79 -0.22
CA ARG A 226 15.33 -16.27 -1.16
C ARG A 226 13.91 -16.75 -0.84
N VAL A 227 13.78 -17.84 -0.09
CA VAL A 227 12.51 -18.43 0.34
C VAL A 227 12.20 -18.05 1.78
N SER A 228 13.19 -18.06 2.68
CA SER A 228 12.99 -17.67 4.08
C SER A 228 12.52 -16.22 4.20
N GLY A 229 13.03 -15.34 3.34
CA GLY A 229 12.59 -13.94 3.29
C GLY A 229 11.12 -13.77 2.90
N GLU A 230 10.52 -14.76 2.25
CA GLU A 230 9.16 -14.66 1.72
C GLU A 230 8.09 -15.19 2.69
N ILE A 231 8.48 -15.71 3.86
CA ILE A 231 7.54 -16.27 4.85
C ILE A 231 6.88 -15.13 5.64
N ALA A 232 5.58 -14.94 5.43
CA ALA A 232 4.78 -13.97 6.19
C ALA A 232 4.33 -14.54 7.53
N ARG A 233 3.98 -15.84 7.55
CA ARG A 233 3.39 -16.53 8.70
C ARG A 233 3.84 -17.98 8.74
N ALA A 234 4.10 -18.48 9.95
CA ALA A 234 4.14 -19.90 10.22
C ALA A 234 3.33 -20.19 11.50
N GLN A 235 2.63 -21.32 11.52
CA GLN A 235 1.87 -21.79 12.68
C GLN A 235 2.04 -23.29 12.84
N GLN A 236 2.41 -23.73 14.03
CA GLN A 236 2.55 -25.13 14.38
C GLN A 236 1.17 -25.76 14.59
N LEU A 237 0.84 -26.75 13.75
CA LEU A 237 -0.41 -27.52 13.83
C LEU A 237 -0.23 -28.85 14.59
N GLY A 238 1.01 -29.28 14.80
CA GLY A 238 1.38 -30.50 15.51
C GLY A 238 2.90 -30.64 15.67
N PRO A 239 3.41 -31.72 16.29
CA PRO A 239 4.82 -31.87 16.62
C PRO A 239 5.80 -31.66 15.45
N GLN A 240 5.36 -31.94 14.21
CA GLN A 240 6.18 -31.78 13.00
C GLN A 240 5.37 -31.18 11.82
N THR A 241 4.20 -30.63 12.11
CA THR A 241 3.29 -30.12 11.07
C THR A 241 3.14 -28.62 11.23
N TRP A 242 3.39 -27.89 10.14
CA TRP A 242 3.32 -26.43 10.08
C TRP A 242 2.37 -25.99 8.97
N SER A 243 1.57 -24.98 9.26
CA SER A 243 0.91 -24.14 8.25
C SER A 243 1.83 -22.96 7.97
N VAL A 244 2.23 -22.79 6.73
CA VAL A 244 3.17 -21.74 6.32
C VAL A 244 2.56 -20.98 5.16
N GLU A 245 2.58 -19.66 5.25
CA GLU A 245 2.07 -18.77 4.23
C GLU A 245 3.13 -17.73 3.88
N GLY A 246 3.31 -17.50 2.57
CA GLY A 246 4.20 -16.48 2.06
C GLY A 246 3.51 -15.12 1.98
N PHE A 247 4.30 -14.05 1.88
CA PHE A 247 3.77 -12.71 1.62
C PHE A 247 3.02 -12.65 0.28
N PRO A 248 1.90 -11.92 0.18
CA PRO A 248 1.07 -11.83 -1.04
C PRO A 248 1.82 -11.16 -2.21
N TYR A 249 1.24 -11.08 -3.41
CA TYR A 249 1.85 -10.41 -4.57
C TYR A 249 3.26 -10.90 -4.96
N VAL A 250 3.54 -12.20 -4.75
CA VAL A 250 4.85 -12.80 -5.07
C VAL A 250 5.21 -12.55 -6.54
N THR A 251 4.28 -12.79 -7.47
CA THR A 251 4.53 -12.61 -8.91
C THR A 251 4.92 -11.17 -9.24
N GLU A 252 4.19 -10.19 -8.70
CA GLU A 252 4.43 -8.78 -8.91
C GLU A 252 5.76 -8.33 -8.31
N ARG A 253 6.11 -8.78 -7.09
CA ARG A 253 7.43 -8.54 -6.49
C ARG A 253 8.57 -9.15 -7.30
N PHE A 254 8.37 -10.35 -7.85
CA PHE A 254 9.35 -11.02 -8.70
C PHE A 254 9.54 -10.33 -10.06
N GLU A 255 8.60 -9.47 -10.49
CA GLU A 255 8.81 -8.57 -11.64
C GLU A 255 9.55 -7.28 -11.24
N LEU A 256 9.30 -6.75 -10.03
CA LEU A 256 9.92 -5.53 -9.53
C LEU A 256 11.43 -5.69 -9.30
N TYR A 257 11.90 -6.76 -8.64
CA TYR A 257 13.32 -6.87 -8.30
C TYR A 257 14.25 -6.96 -9.52
N PRO A 258 13.99 -7.79 -10.55
CA PRO A 258 14.82 -7.82 -11.75
C PRO A 258 14.84 -6.47 -12.47
N LEU A 259 13.72 -5.73 -12.47
CA LEU A 259 13.67 -4.38 -13.05
C LEU A 259 14.61 -3.43 -12.30
N ILE A 260 14.56 -3.40 -10.96
CA ILE A 260 15.45 -2.57 -10.13
C ILE A 260 16.92 -2.94 -10.39
N HIS A 261 17.25 -4.24 -10.42
CA HIS A 261 18.62 -4.70 -10.62
C HIS A 261 19.16 -4.40 -12.02
N ASP A 262 18.33 -4.54 -13.07
CA ASP A 262 18.72 -4.20 -14.45
C ASP A 262 18.90 -2.69 -14.63
N LEU A 263 17.99 -1.88 -14.08
CA LEU A 263 18.13 -0.42 -14.04
C LEU A 263 19.42 0.00 -13.32
N PHE A 264 19.71 -0.59 -12.16
CA PHE A 264 20.97 -0.34 -11.45
C PHE A 264 22.19 -0.75 -12.28
N ALA A 265 22.18 -1.95 -12.86
CA ALA A 265 23.30 -2.46 -13.65
C ALA A 265 23.65 -1.56 -14.84
N LYS A 266 22.64 -0.95 -15.47
CA LYS A 266 22.78 -0.02 -16.60
C LYS A 266 23.07 1.42 -16.21
N ASN A 267 22.90 1.78 -14.93
CA ASN A 267 23.05 3.16 -14.43
C ASN A 267 24.01 3.25 -13.23
N ARG A 268 25.05 2.39 -13.17
CA ARG A 268 26.03 2.35 -12.06
C ARG A 268 26.84 3.65 -11.86
N SER A 269 26.88 4.53 -12.84
CA SER A 269 27.51 5.85 -12.70
C SER A 269 26.66 6.83 -11.88
N THR A 270 25.35 6.60 -11.83
CA THR A 270 24.37 7.46 -11.18
C THR A 270 23.97 6.91 -9.82
N PHE A 271 23.86 5.59 -9.70
CA PHE A 271 23.43 4.92 -8.48
C PHE A 271 24.55 4.08 -7.86
N SER A 272 24.66 4.11 -6.54
CA SER A 272 25.61 3.32 -5.77
C SER A 272 25.08 1.92 -5.43
N SER A 273 23.76 1.73 -5.46
CA SER A 273 23.12 0.46 -5.12
C SER A 273 21.73 0.29 -5.77
N PRO A 274 21.21 -0.96 -5.84
CA PRO A 274 19.82 -1.22 -6.21
C PRO A 274 18.80 -0.52 -5.30
N GLU A 275 19.15 -0.27 -4.03
CA GLU A 275 18.28 0.40 -3.08
C GLU A 275 18.03 1.87 -3.48
N GLU A 276 19.02 2.59 -3.98
CA GLU A 276 18.81 3.96 -4.47
C GLU A 276 17.86 3.99 -5.68
N VAL A 277 17.91 2.95 -6.53
CA VAL A 277 16.95 2.78 -7.63
C VAL A 277 15.56 2.51 -7.07
N PHE A 278 15.40 1.60 -6.10
CA PHE A 278 14.12 1.36 -5.44
C PHE A 278 13.54 2.65 -4.83
N GLN A 279 14.37 3.50 -4.23
CA GLN A 279 13.93 4.78 -3.68
C GLN A 279 13.36 5.73 -4.75
N VAL A 280 13.78 5.63 -6.03
CA VAL A 280 13.13 6.37 -7.13
C VAL A 280 11.68 5.92 -7.29
N PHE A 281 11.40 4.61 -7.25
CA PHE A 281 10.05 4.06 -7.30
C PHE A 281 9.22 4.50 -6.09
N VAL A 282 9.80 4.42 -4.88
CA VAL A 282 9.14 4.89 -3.65
C VAL A 282 8.78 6.39 -3.75
N ARG A 283 9.72 7.24 -4.18
CA ARG A 283 9.43 8.66 -4.39
C ARG A 283 8.32 8.89 -5.41
N ALA A 284 8.33 8.18 -6.53
CA ALA A 284 7.30 8.28 -7.55
C ALA A 284 5.91 7.90 -6.98
N THR A 285 5.83 6.81 -6.21
CA THR A 285 4.60 6.33 -5.56
C THR A 285 4.04 7.33 -4.54
N PHE A 286 4.87 7.84 -3.62
CA PHE A 286 4.36 8.64 -2.50
C PHE A 286 4.28 10.15 -2.77
N THR A 287 4.98 10.66 -3.79
CA THR A 287 5.01 12.11 -4.07
C THR A 287 4.31 12.51 -5.36
N GLY A 288 3.96 11.54 -6.21
CA GLY A 288 3.41 11.83 -7.53
C GLY A 288 4.46 12.23 -8.57
N LYS A 289 5.73 12.38 -8.19
CA LYS A 289 6.80 12.85 -9.08
C LYS A 289 7.34 11.71 -9.96
N ASN A 290 6.63 11.42 -11.04
CA ASN A 290 6.99 10.34 -11.96
C ASN A 290 8.11 10.70 -12.94
N LEU A 291 8.45 11.98 -13.10
CA LEU A 291 9.41 12.40 -14.12
C LEU A 291 10.78 11.76 -13.92
N GLU A 292 11.27 11.70 -12.68
CA GLU A 292 12.55 11.04 -12.36
C GLU A 292 12.55 9.55 -12.75
N LEU A 293 11.46 8.85 -12.42
CA LEU A 293 11.32 7.44 -12.79
C LEU A 293 11.17 7.25 -14.30
N ALA A 294 10.40 8.12 -14.95
CA ALA A 294 10.22 8.09 -16.40
C ALA A 294 11.56 8.32 -17.11
N ASP A 295 12.30 9.38 -16.75
CA ASP A 295 13.60 9.70 -17.33
C ASP A 295 14.60 8.54 -17.14
N LEU A 296 14.61 7.91 -15.96
CA LEU A 296 15.42 6.73 -15.69
C LEU A 296 15.08 5.58 -16.64
N VAL A 297 13.80 5.25 -16.79
CA VAL A 297 13.34 4.14 -17.65
C VAL A 297 13.60 4.46 -19.13
N GLU A 298 13.28 5.68 -19.58
CA GLU A 298 13.42 6.13 -20.96
C GLU A 298 14.89 6.23 -21.38
N SER A 299 15.78 6.75 -20.52
CA SER A 299 17.23 6.78 -20.81
C SER A 299 17.87 5.40 -20.85
N THR A 300 17.31 4.43 -20.11
CA THR A 300 17.84 3.06 -20.05
C THR A 300 17.35 2.18 -21.20
N TYR A 301 16.08 2.32 -21.60
CA TYR A 301 15.42 1.40 -22.54
C TYR A 301 14.94 2.06 -23.83
N GLY A 302 15.11 3.38 -23.96
CA GLY A 302 14.72 4.18 -25.12
C GLY A 302 13.27 4.65 -25.10
N ASN A 303 12.97 5.61 -25.97
CA ASN A 303 11.69 6.33 -26.02
C ASN A 303 10.44 5.43 -26.02
N GLY A 304 9.48 5.75 -25.15
CA GLY A 304 8.23 5.04 -24.94
C GLY A 304 8.35 3.82 -24.02
N ALA A 305 9.52 3.54 -23.46
CA ALA A 305 9.70 2.41 -22.54
C ALA A 305 8.90 2.56 -21.25
N PHE A 306 8.74 3.79 -20.74
CA PHE A 306 7.97 4.03 -19.52
C PHE A 306 6.48 3.73 -19.75
N TYR A 307 5.93 4.17 -20.88
CA TYR A 307 4.56 3.82 -21.27
C TYR A 307 4.37 2.31 -21.42
N LYS A 308 5.29 1.63 -22.11
CA LYS A 308 5.24 0.17 -22.28
C LYS A 308 5.32 -0.57 -20.94
N LEU A 309 6.16 -0.09 -20.01
CA LEU A 309 6.24 -0.64 -18.66
C LEU A 309 4.90 -0.50 -17.94
N GLY A 310 4.27 0.68 -18.00
CA GLY A 310 2.96 0.92 -17.39
C GLY A 310 1.86 0.07 -17.99
N ALA A 311 1.87 -0.14 -19.30
CA ALA A 311 0.91 -1.01 -19.98
C ALA A 311 1.12 -2.48 -19.60
N LYS A 312 2.37 -2.96 -19.63
CA LYS A 312 2.74 -4.34 -19.27
C LYS A 312 2.38 -4.67 -17.82
N THR A 313 2.58 -3.72 -16.90
CA THR A 313 2.31 -3.87 -15.47
C THR A 313 0.93 -3.35 -15.08
N GLY A 314 0.07 -3.04 -16.05
CA GLY A 314 -1.28 -2.55 -15.81
C GLY A 314 -2.32 -3.66 -15.68
N LYS A 315 -3.57 -3.23 -15.51
CA LYS A 315 -4.73 -4.10 -15.32
C LYS A 315 -5.97 -3.52 -16.02
N LYS A 316 -6.70 -4.36 -16.74
CA LYS A 316 -8.02 -4.00 -17.29
C LYS A 316 -9.02 -3.87 -16.15
N LEU A 317 -9.77 -2.78 -16.15
CA LEU A 317 -10.82 -2.56 -15.17
C LEU A 317 -12.16 -3.06 -15.74
N PRO A 318 -13.07 -3.57 -14.89
CA PRO A 318 -14.43 -3.88 -15.32
C PRO A 318 -15.11 -2.63 -15.88
N ARG A 319 -16.00 -2.83 -16.86
CA ARG A 319 -16.82 -1.76 -17.46
C ARG A 319 -18.00 -1.39 -16.56
#